data_AF-R6P8L2-F1
#
_entry.id   AF-R6P8L2-F1
#
_cell.length_a   1.000
_cell.length_b   1.000
_cell.length_c   1.000
_cell.angle_alpha   90.00
_cell.angle_beta   90.00
_cell.angle_gamma   90.00
#
_symmetry.space_group_name_H-M   'P 1'
#
loop_
_entity.id
_entity.type
_entity.pdbx_description
1 polymer ?
#
loop_
_entity_poly.entity_id
_entity_poly.type
_entity_poly.pdbx_seq_one_letter_code
_entity_poly.pdbx_strand_id
1 'polypeptide(L)'
;MEHRDRATGWKHAKLSGHKNEDLVKIRLDTDEEFATSLLKRIDKPYAHILHTTIGGLHETNVPSVNGRKTKSKTDLKIYLDTNEVINISIKKSLGGQVYFVKAGLFIDTFEKQFNTQIPDDVRRAINLFWAAADDAIDIIKKYGDQTITKNYNLQLRHKSLNATTLKAYNRHLYNVLLQWFTDNAYELTKLSFSMGAVCDRKEWSDFVWYINLLGENITDDIFFIEDICCAVQKVSQNETYYGSSFGGTTIQLPFGFVQWHQGQLQFHHNYNKIYDILNRRLDNAY
;
A
#
# COMPACT_ATOMS: atom_id res chain seq x y z
N MET A 1 -25.15 -15.91 10.11
CA MET A 1 -24.12 -15.18 9.35
C MET A 1 -23.70 -16.06 8.19
N GLU A 2 -24.19 -15.78 6.98
CA GLU A 2 -23.77 -16.53 5.80
C GLU A 2 -22.27 -16.35 5.56
N HIS A 3 -21.58 -17.48 5.49
CA HIS A 3 -20.15 -17.54 5.24
C HIS A 3 -19.91 -17.19 3.77
N ARG A 4 -19.75 -15.90 3.45
CA ARG A 4 -19.35 -15.47 2.10
C ARG A 4 -17.97 -16.05 1.80
N ASP A 5 -17.79 -16.62 0.62
CA ASP A 5 -16.46 -16.98 0.16
C ASP A 5 -15.62 -15.70 -0.06
N ARG A 6 -14.28 -15.84 -0.11
CA ARG A 6 -13.40 -14.67 -0.19
C ARG A 6 -13.57 -13.86 -1.49
N ALA A 7 -13.93 -14.51 -2.59
CA ALA A 7 -14.10 -13.85 -3.89
C ALA A 7 -15.40 -13.03 -3.93
N THR A 8 -16.50 -13.57 -3.41
CA THR A 8 -17.75 -12.83 -3.22
C THR A 8 -17.57 -11.70 -2.21
N GLY A 9 -16.87 -11.94 -1.10
CA GLY A 9 -16.49 -10.91 -0.14
C GLY A 9 -15.72 -9.74 -0.78
N TRP A 10 -14.74 -10.03 -1.63
CA TRP A 10 -13.95 -9.01 -2.33
C TRP A 10 -14.77 -8.20 -3.34
N LYS A 11 -15.64 -8.86 -4.12
CA LYS A 11 -16.54 -8.17 -5.07
C LYS A 11 -17.47 -7.20 -4.35
N HIS A 12 -18.04 -7.61 -3.21
CA HIS A 12 -18.86 -6.74 -2.37
C HIS A 12 -18.05 -5.58 -1.76
N ALA A 13 -16.83 -5.83 -1.28
CA ALA A 13 -15.96 -4.79 -0.74
C ALA A 13 -15.63 -3.72 -1.80
N LYS A 14 -15.37 -4.13 -3.05
CA LYS A 14 -15.13 -3.20 -4.16
C LYS A 14 -16.35 -2.36 -4.53
N LEU A 15 -17.52 -3.00 -4.70
CA LEU A 15 -18.76 -2.30 -5.03
C LEU A 15 -19.14 -1.29 -3.96
N SER A 16 -18.99 -1.66 -2.68
CA SER A 16 -19.23 -0.74 -1.57
C SER A 16 -18.17 0.36 -1.46
N GLY A 17 -16.92 0.11 -1.87
CA GLY A 17 -15.88 1.13 -2.01
C GLY A 17 -16.27 2.20 -3.03
N HIS A 18 -16.65 1.79 -4.25
CA HIS A 18 -17.08 2.73 -5.30
C HIS A 18 -18.33 3.52 -4.90
N LYS A 19 -19.31 2.87 -4.27
CA LYS A 19 -20.48 3.57 -3.73
C LYS A 19 -20.09 4.65 -2.71
N ASN A 20 -19.05 4.39 -1.89
CA ASN A 20 -18.56 5.38 -0.95
C ASN A 20 -17.88 6.57 -1.65
N GLU A 21 -17.08 6.32 -2.70
CA GLU A 21 -16.48 7.36 -3.54
C GLU A 21 -17.55 8.25 -4.18
N ASP A 22 -18.61 7.66 -4.74
CA ASP A 22 -19.76 8.39 -5.30
C ASP A 22 -20.42 9.30 -4.25
N LEU A 23 -20.65 8.80 -3.04
CA LEU A 23 -21.26 9.57 -1.95
C LEU A 23 -20.37 10.73 -1.50
N VAL A 24 -19.05 10.52 -1.40
CA VAL A 24 -18.10 11.57 -1.05
C VAL A 24 -18.14 12.67 -2.10
N LYS A 25 -18.14 12.30 -3.39
CA LYS A 25 -18.25 13.25 -4.50
C LYS A 25 -19.53 14.07 -4.41
N ILE A 26 -20.69 13.42 -4.30
CA ILE A 26 -21.99 14.08 -4.19
C ILE A 26 -21.97 15.07 -3.03
N ARG A 27 -21.47 14.65 -1.86
CA ARG A 27 -21.43 15.51 -0.69
C ARG A 27 -20.52 16.72 -0.91
N LEU A 28 -19.34 16.56 -1.51
CA LEU A 28 -18.48 17.70 -1.85
C LEU A 28 -19.14 18.68 -2.83
N ASP A 29 -19.95 18.19 -3.76
CA ASP A 29 -20.61 19.03 -4.76
C ASP A 29 -21.89 19.73 -4.22
N THR A 30 -22.52 19.20 -3.16
CA THR A 30 -23.83 19.69 -2.68
C THR A 30 -23.85 20.25 -1.26
N ASP A 31 -22.83 19.98 -0.44
CA ASP A 31 -22.74 20.36 0.98
C ASP A 31 -21.53 21.30 1.17
N GLU A 32 -21.80 22.61 1.21
CA GLU A 32 -20.79 23.67 1.31
C GLU A 32 -19.98 23.61 2.61
N GLU A 33 -20.62 23.23 3.73
CA GLU A 33 -19.92 23.06 5.01
C GLU A 33 -18.93 21.89 4.95
N PHE A 34 -19.34 20.79 4.34
CA PHE A 34 -18.47 19.63 4.13
C PHE A 34 -17.29 19.95 3.22
N ALA A 35 -17.53 20.63 2.09
CA ALA A 35 -16.48 21.10 1.19
C ALA A 35 -15.48 22.05 1.88
N THR A 36 -15.99 23.05 2.60
CA THR A 36 -15.18 24.02 3.34
C THR A 36 -14.36 23.35 4.45
N SER A 37 -14.94 22.36 5.14
CA SER A 37 -14.25 21.57 6.15
C SER A 37 -13.07 20.78 5.57
N LEU A 38 -13.26 20.14 4.41
CA LEU A 38 -12.17 19.47 3.70
C LEU A 38 -11.05 20.46 3.33
N LEU A 39 -11.40 21.58 2.70
CA LEU A 39 -10.45 22.60 2.26
C LEU A 39 -9.57 23.12 3.40
N LYS A 40 -10.14 23.33 4.59
CA LYS A 40 -9.36 23.68 5.79
C LYS A 40 -8.36 22.61 6.19
N ARG A 41 -8.74 21.32 6.14
CA ARG A 41 -7.88 20.19 6.52
C ARG A 41 -6.74 19.92 5.53
N ILE A 42 -6.87 20.36 4.28
CA ILE A 42 -5.82 20.25 3.25
C ILE A 42 -5.05 21.56 3.02
N ASP A 43 -5.13 22.51 3.97
CA ASP A 43 -4.45 23.81 3.93
C ASP A 43 -4.81 24.68 2.70
N LYS A 44 -6.09 24.66 2.32
CA LYS A 44 -6.67 25.49 1.24
C LYS A 44 -7.91 26.26 1.71
N PRO A 45 -7.90 26.93 2.89
CA PRO A 45 -9.12 27.48 3.51
C PRO A 45 -9.80 28.61 2.72
N TYR A 46 -9.10 29.23 1.77
CA TYR A 46 -9.59 30.34 0.95
C TYR A 46 -9.87 29.97 -0.51
N ALA A 47 -9.68 28.71 -0.89
CA ALA A 47 -10.00 28.25 -2.24
C ALA A 47 -11.48 27.85 -2.34
N HIS A 48 -11.97 27.71 -3.57
CA HIS A 48 -13.30 27.17 -3.85
C HIS A 48 -13.20 25.94 -4.75
N ILE A 49 -14.00 24.90 -4.46
CA ILE A 49 -14.12 23.73 -5.33
C ILE A 49 -14.98 24.11 -6.53
N LEU A 50 -14.40 24.10 -7.72
CA LEU A 50 -15.15 24.31 -8.97
C LEU A 50 -15.94 23.07 -9.35
N HIS A 51 -15.29 21.90 -9.27
CA HIS A 51 -15.92 20.61 -9.49
C HIS A 51 -15.02 19.48 -9.00
N THR A 52 -15.60 18.28 -8.88
CA THR A 52 -14.91 17.06 -8.51
C THR A 52 -15.11 15.95 -9.55
N THR A 53 -14.13 15.06 -9.68
CA THR A 53 -14.23 13.85 -10.52
C THR A 53 -13.74 12.63 -9.75
N ILE A 54 -14.35 11.47 -9.98
CA ILE A 54 -13.94 10.20 -9.35
C ILE A 54 -13.45 9.19 -10.38
N GLY A 55 -12.52 8.33 -9.97
CA GLY A 55 -12.04 7.19 -10.75
C GLY A 55 -13.08 6.07 -10.83
N GLY A 56 -13.62 5.63 -9.70
CA GLY A 56 -14.79 4.75 -9.59
C GLY A 56 -14.84 3.55 -10.54
N LEU A 57 -16.06 3.18 -10.96
CA LEU A 57 -16.33 2.10 -11.92
C LEU A 57 -15.79 2.38 -13.34
N HIS A 58 -15.40 3.62 -13.62
CA HIS A 58 -14.95 4.08 -14.94
C HIS A 58 -13.45 4.40 -14.98
N GLU A 59 -12.68 3.88 -14.01
CA GLU A 59 -11.28 4.21 -13.82
C GLU A 59 -10.48 4.03 -15.13
N THR A 60 -9.96 5.13 -15.67
CA THR A 60 -9.26 5.12 -16.95
C THR A 60 -7.83 4.64 -16.77
N ASN A 61 -7.34 3.88 -17.76
CA ASN A 61 -5.98 3.41 -17.75
C ASN A 61 -5.02 4.55 -18.16
N VAL A 62 -4.06 4.88 -17.29
CA VAL A 62 -3.06 5.93 -17.51
C VAL A 62 -1.70 5.32 -17.92
N PRO A 63 -0.81 6.07 -18.60
CA PRO A 63 0.52 5.57 -18.94
C PRO A 63 1.33 5.12 -17.72
N SER A 64 2.02 3.98 -17.84
CA SER A 64 2.93 3.47 -16.83
C SER A 64 4.39 3.76 -17.17
N VAL A 65 5.23 3.92 -16.15
CA VAL A 65 6.70 3.94 -16.28
C VAL A 65 7.26 2.68 -16.95
N ASN A 66 6.49 1.59 -16.98
CA ASN A 66 6.86 0.33 -17.65
C ASN A 66 6.37 0.22 -19.10
N GLY A 67 5.94 1.32 -19.72
CA GLY A 67 5.53 1.38 -21.13
C GLY A 67 4.14 0.79 -21.45
N ARG A 68 3.49 0.12 -20.50
CA ARG A 68 2.08 -0.31 -20.60
C ARG A 68 1.17 0.73 -19.95
N LYS A 69 -0.15 0.51 -19.98
CA LYS A 69 -1.06 1.32 -19.15
C LYS A 69 -1.25 0.67 -17.77
N THR A 70 -1.54 1.49 -16.76
CA THR A 70 -1.81 1.09 -15.37
C THR A 70 -3.03 1.84 -14.82
N LYS A 71 -3.45 1.48 -13.60
CA LYS A 71 -4.47 2.22 -12.84
C LYS A 71 -3.82 3.31 -11.99
N SER A 72 -4.55 4.41 -11.81
CA SER A 72 -4.18 5.47 -10.89
C SER A 72 -4.35 5.02 -9.43
N LYS A 73 -3.73 5.73 -8.49
CA LYS A 73 -4.06 5.62 -7.07
C LYS A 73 -5.11 6.63 -6.63
N THR A 74 -5.39 7.59 -7.50
CA THR A 74 -6.29 8.71 -7.23
C THR A 74 -7.72 8.26 -7.48
N ASP A 75 -8.50 8.27 -6.41
CA ASP A 75 -9.90 7.89 -6.42
C ASP A 75 -10.78 9.14 -6.65
N LEU A 76 -10.32 10.32 -6.22
CA LEU A 76 -11.00 11.61 -6.31
C LEU A 76 -10.02 12.72 -6.74
N LYS A 77 -10.40 13.53 -7.73
CA LYS A 77 -9.74 14.79 -8.09
C LYS A 77 -10.64 15.97 -7.75
N ILE A 78 -10.06 17.00 -7.16
CA ILE A 78 -10.73 18.25 -6.79
C ILE A 78 -10.09 19.37 -7.59
N TYR A 79 -10.88 20.09 -8.38
CA TYR A 79 -10.42 21.21 -9.18
C TYR A 79 -10.79 22.50 -8.45
N LEU A 80 -9.78 23.30 -8.12
CA LEU A 80 -9.94 24.56 -7.39
C LEU A 80 -9.98 25.75 -8.34
N ASP A 81 -10.58 26.85 -7.89
CA ASP A 81 -10.58 28.15 -8.56
C ASP A 81 -9.18 28.78 -8.68
N THR A 82 -8.24 28.32 -7.86
CA THR A 82 -6.80 28.63 -7.96
C THR A 82 -6.10 27.94 -9.15
N ASN A 83 -6.82 27.15 -9.95
CA ASN A 83 -6.30 26.23 -10.98
C ASN A 83 -5.47 25.05 -10.44
N GLU A 84 -5.42 24.87 -9.12
CA GLU A 84 -4.82 23.68 -8.51
C GLU A 84 -5.74 22.47 -8.66
N VAL A 85 -5.14 21.30 -8.84
CA VAL A 85 -5.86 20.02 -8.83
C VAL A 85 -5.31 19.20 -7.67
N ILE A 86 -6.17 18.83 -6.74
CA ILE A 86 -5.83 18.01 -5.59
C ILE A 86 -6.28 16.57 -5.85
N ASN A 87 -5.34 15.64 -5.76
CA ASN A 87 -5.60 14.23 -5.97
C ASN A 87 -5.67 13.48 -4.64
N ILE A 88 -6.75 12.75 -4.42
CA ILE A 88 -7.02 12.06 -3.16
C ILE A 88 -7.26 10.57 -3.42
N SER A 89 -6.58 9.72 -2.66
CA SER A 89 -6.93 8.30 -2.55
C SER A 89 -7.88 8.09 -1.37
N ILE A 90 -9.06 7.52 -1.62
CA ILE A 90 -10.09 7.27 -0.61
C ILE A 90 -9.91 5.87 -0.04
N LYS A 91 -10.07 5.75 1.28
CA LYS A 91 -10.02 4.47 2.01
C LYS A 91 -11.25 4.34 2.89
N LYS A 92 -12.17 3.45 2.50
CA LYS A 92 -13.39 3.15 3.27
C LYS A 92 -13.09 2.34 4.54
N SER A 93 -12.12 1.43 4.47
CA SER A 93 -11.75 0.55 5.58
C SER A 93 -10.50 1.04 6.31
N LEU A 94 -10.39 0.68 7.59
CA LEU A 94 -9.25 0.99 8.44
C LEU A 94 -8.02 0.09 8.18
N GLY A 95 -8.17 -0.90 7.30
CA GLY A 95 -7.09 -1.75 6.82
C GLY A 95 -7.46 -2.37 5.49
N GLY A 96 -6.46 -2.63 4.65
CA GLY A 96 -6.71 -3.16 3.31
C GLY A 96 -5.52 -3.05 2.38
N GLN A 97 -5.69 -3.59 1.18
CA GLN A 97 -4.67 -3.57 0.13
C GLN A 97 -4.47 -2.15 -0.41
N VAL A 98 -3.22 -1.69 -0.42
CA VAL A 98 -2.82 -0.44 -1.10
C VAL A 98 -2.05 -0.70 -2.38
N TYR A 99 -1.33 -1.81 -2.49
CA TYR A 99 -0.58 -2.14 -3.71
C TYR A 99 -0.46 -3.64 -3.90
N PHE A 100 -0.59 -4.09 -5.15
CA PHE A 100 -0.60 -5.50 -5.52
C PHE A 100 0.10 -5.70 -6.86
N VAL A 101 1.23 -6.41 -6.84
CA VAL A 101 2.16 -6.41 -7.97
C VAL A 101 3.06 -7.65 -7.96
N LYS A 102 3.38 -8.19 -9.14
CA LYS A 102 4.34 -9.29 -9.29
C LYS A 102 5.76 -8.80 -8.96
N ALA A 103 6.60 -9.68 -8.41
CA ALA A 103 7.99 -9.36 -8.01
C ALA A 103 8.80 -8.63 -9.09
N GLY A 104 8.87 -9.18 -10.31
CA GLY A 104 9.61 -8.53 -11.41
C GLY A 104 9.06 -7.13 -11.74
N LEU A 105 7.73 -6.98 -11.83
CA LEU A 105 7.11 -5.69 -12.12
C LEU A 105 7.30 -4.69 -10.97
N PHE A 106 7.33 -5.15 -9.72
CA PHE A 106 7.63 -4.31 -8.55
C PHE A 106 9.05 -3.74 -8.66
N ILE A 107 10.03 -4.60 -8.93
CA ILE A 107 11.43 -4.22 -9.11
C ILE A 107 11.54 -3.16 -10.23
N ASP A 108 11.03 -3.47 -11.44
CA ASP A 108 11.09 -2.55 -12.58
C ASP A 108 10.42 -1.20 -12.29
N THR A 109 9.28 -1.23 -11.59
CA THR A 109 8.55 -0.01 -11.24
C THR A 109 9.33 0.82 -10.24
N PHE A 110 9.82 0.21 -9.17
CA PHE A 110 10.58 0.88 -8.12
C PHE A 110 11.81 1.59 -8.72
N GLU A 111 12.59 0.86 -9.52
CA GLU A 111 13.80 1.39 -10.13
C GLU A 111 13.54 2.57 -11.06
N LYS A 112 12.48 2.51 -11.87
CA LYS A 112 12.12 3.60 -12.79
C LYS A 112 11.51 4.80 -12.08
N GLN A 113 10.69 4.58 -11.05
CA GLN A 113 10.08 5.69 -10.31
C GLN A 113 11.13 6.49 -9.52
N PHE A 114 12.08 5.80 -8.89
CA PHE A 114 13.07 6.42 -8.02
C PHE A 114 14.44 6.59 -8.68
N ASN A 115 14.57 6.23 -9.96
CA ASN A 115 15.81 6.29 -10.73
C ASN A 115 17.00 5.67 -9.96
N THR A 116 16.78 4.45 -9.46
CA THR A 116 17.73 3.71 -8.62
C THR A 116 17.79 2.26 -9.06
N GLN A 117 18.78 1.51 -8.55
CA GLN A 117 18.86 0.08 -8.76
C GLN A 117 18.69 -0.69 -7.46
N ILE A 118 17.82 -1.70 -7.47
CA ILE A 118 17.70 -2.65 -6.36
C ILE A 118 18.93 -3.57 -6.40
N PRO A 119 19.67 -3.76 -5.30
CA PRO A 119 20.82 -4.67 -5.29
C PRO A 119 20.44 -6.11 -5.67
N ASP A 120 21.32 -6.83 -6.35
CA ASP A 120 21.02 -8.17 -6.90
C ASP A 120 20.68 -9.20 -5.83
N ASP A 121 21.31 -9.10 -4.67
CA ASP A 121 20.99 -9.94 -3.51
C ASP A 121 19.58 -9.65 -2.96
N VAL A 122 19.17 -8.39 -2.92
CA VAL A 122 17.80 -7.99 -2.58
C VAL A 122 16.81 -8.49 -3.64
N ARG A 123 17.09 -8.33 -4.95
CA ARG A 123 16.24 -8.88 -6.02
C ARG A 123 16.07 -10.39 -5.86
N ARG A 124 17.17 -11.10 -5.58
CA ARG A 124 17.16 -12.54 -5.34
C ARG A 124 16.30 -12.91 -4.14
N ALA A 125 16.45 -12.19 -3.03
CA ALA A 125 15.64 -12.41 -1.83
C ALA A 125 14.15 -12.12 -2.09
N ILE A 126 13.80 -11.05 -2.82
CA ILE A 126 12.43 -10.74 -3.27
C ILE A 126 11.87 -11.93 -4.08
N ASN A 127 12.62 -12.42 -5.06
CA ASN A 127 12.15 -13.50 -5.92
C ASN A 127 11.92 -14.81 -5.15
N LEU A 128 12.77 -15.13 -4.18
CA LEU A 128 12.61 -16.29 -3.29
C LEU A 128 11.40 -16.14 -2.35
N PHE A 129 11.20 -14.95 -1.78
CA PHE A 129 10.18 -14.70 -0.78
C PHE A 129 8.78 -14.53 -1.38
N TRP A 130 8.67 -14.09 -2.64
CA TRP A 130 7.38 -13.85 -3.32
C TRP A 130 7.09 -14.73 -4.56
N ALA A 131 7.69 -15.92 -4.61
CA ALA A 131 7.42 -16.96 -5.62
C ALA A 131 7.75 -16.59 -7.08
N ALA A 132 8.89 -15.96 -7.29
CA ALA A 132 9.44 -15.65 -8.62
C ALA A 132 10.80 -16.34 -8.87
N ALA A 133 11.18 -17.31 -8.05
CA ALA A 133 12.41 -18.09 -8.20
C ALA A 133 12.11 -19.56 -8.53
N ASP A 134 12.70 -20.07 -9.61
CA ASP A 134 12.46 -21.44 -10.09
C ASP A 134 13.01 -22.52 -9.13
N ASP A 135 14.08 -22.20 -8.41
CA ASP A 135 14.75 -23.09 -7.47
C ASP A 135 14.19 -23.01 -6.03
N ALA A 136 13.12 -22.24 -5.81
CA ALA A 136 12.52 -22.08 -4.49
C ALA A 136 12.09 -23.43 -3.86
N ILE A 137 11.53 -24.34 -4.65
CA ILE A 137 11.06 -25.65 -4.16
C ILE A 137 12.22 -26.48 -3.61
N ASP A 138 13.36 -26.51 -4.30
CA ASP A 138 14.51 -27.31 -3.88
C ASP A 138 15.15 -26.76 -2.61
N ILE A 139 15.18 -25.42 -2.49
CA ILE A 139 15.61 -24.76 -1.25
C ILE A 139 14.66 -25.08 -0.10
N ILE A 140 13.34 -25.02 -0.32
CA ILE A 140 12.34 -25.36 0.72
C ILE A 140 12.52 -26.80 1.18
N LYS A 141 12.69 -27.76 0.27
CA LYS A 141 12.90 -29.17 0.63
C LYS A 141 14.15 -29.39 1.47
N LYS A 142 15.23 -28.64 1.20
CA LYS A 142 16.52 -28.80 1.87
C LYS A 142 16.62 -28.05 3.20
N TYR A 143 16.04 -26.86 3.32
CA TYR A 143 16.24 -25.95 4.46
C TYR A 143 14.96 -25.61 5.23
N GLY A 144 13.78 -25.98 4.70
CA GLY A 144 12.51 -25.73 5.35
C GLY A 144 12.31 -26.63 6.58
N ASP A 145 11.80 -26.06 7.66
CA ASP A 145 11.48 -26.81 8.87
C ASP A 145 10.26 -27.72 8.66
N GLN A 146 10.52 -29.02 8.56
CA GLN A 146 9.51 -30.06 8.33
C GLN A 146 8.73 -30.43 9.60
N THR A 147 9.20 -30.01 10.78
CA THR A 147 8.50 -30.30 12.06
C THR A 147 7.21 -29.49 12.19
N ILE A 148 7.13 -28.33 11.53
CA ILE A 148 5.92 -27.50 11.43
C ILE A 148 5.26 -27.72 10.07
N THR A 149 4.60 -28.87 9.92
CA THR A 149 3.99 -29.36 8.66
C THR A 149 3.15 -28.31 7.94
N LYS A 150 2.39 -27.50 8.69
CA LYS A 150 1.56 -26.43 8.12
C LYS A 150 2.39 -25.37 7.40
N ASN A 151 3.50 -24.93 8.00
CA ASN A 151 4.38 -23.91 7.43
C ASN A 151 5.13 -24.48 6.22
N TYR A 152 5.65 -25.70 6.35
CA TYR A 152 6.36 -26.38 5.28
C TYR A 152 5.49 -26.57 4.03
N ASN A 153 4.28 -27.13 4.19
CA ASN A 153 3.35 -27.34 3.09
C ASN A 153 2.89 -26.02 2.44
N LEU A 154 2.74 -24.96 3.24
CA LEU A 154 2.38 -23.64 2.73
C LEU A 154 3.43 -23.11 1.75
N GLN A 155 4.71 -23.21 2.12
CA GLN A 155 5.83 -22.78 1.28
C GLN A 155 5.89 -23.57 -0.03
N LEU A 156 5.74 -24.90 0.02
CA LEU A 156 5.71 -25.75 -1.19
C LEU A 156 4.56 -25.36 -2.13
N ARG A 157 3.36 -25.12 -1.59
CA ARG A 157 2.20 -24.70 -2.37
C ARG A 157 2.39 -23.33 -2.99
N HIS A 158 2.94 -22.39 -2.23
CA HIS A 158 3.15 -21.02 -2.69
C HIS A 158 4.38 -20.88 -3.58
N LYS A 159 5.29 -21.88 -3.56
CA LYS A 159 6.63 -21.81 -4.16
C LYS A 159 7.41 -20.59 -3.67
N SER A 160 7.27 -20.28 -2.38
CA SER A 160 7.87 -19.11 -1.74
C SER A 160 8.47 -19.49 -0.40
N LEU A 161 9.67 -18.98 -0.11
CA LEU A 161 10.29 -19.14 1.20
C LEU A 161 9.64 -18.20 2.21
N ASN A 162 9.43 -18.68 3.44
CA ASN A 162 9.19 -17.82 4.59
C ASN A 162 10.52 -17.33 5.18
N ALA A 163 10.44 -16.37 6.11
CA ALA A 163 11.62 -15.77 6.74
C ALA A 163 12.53 -16.80 7.42
N THR A 164 11.96 -17.80 8.11
CA THR A 164 12.74 -18.86 8.77
C THR A 164 13.55 -19.70 7.78
N THR A 165 12.94 -20.13 6.67
CA THR A 165 13.63 -20.91 5.63
C THR A 165 14.66 -20.06 4.89
N LEU A 166 14.35 -18.79 4.59
CA LEU A 166 15.31 -17.87 3.97
C LEU A 166 16.55 -17.70 4.86
N LYS A 167 16.36 -17.54 6.17
CA LYS A 167 17.46 -17.44 7.14
C LYS A 167 18.32 -18.71 7.20
N ALA A 168 17.69 -19.88 7.19
CA ALA A 168 18.38 -21.16 7.23
C ALA A 168 19.16 -21.45 5.93
N TYR A 169 18.60 -21.08 4.78
CA TYR A 169 19.26 -21.19 3.48
C TYR A 169 20.41 -20.21 3.33
N ASN A 170 20.16 -18.92 3.58
CA ASN A 170 21.14 -17.86 3.39
C ASN A 170 20.83 -16.66 4.31
N ARG A 171 21.59 -16.56 5.41
CA ARG A 171 21.45 -15.49 6.40
C ARG A 171 21.72 -14.10 5.84
N HIS A 172 22.60 -13.97 4.85
CA HIS A 172 22.86 -12.69 4.17
C HIS A 172 21.59 -12.20 3.47
N LEU A 173 20.96 -13.04 2.64
CA LEU A 173 19.72 -12.69 1.92
C LEU A 173 18.57 -12.31 2.87
N TYR A 174 18.45 -13.02 3.99
CA TYR A 174 17.50 -12.69 5.06
C TYR A 174 17.75 -11.28 5.62
N ASN A 175 18.99 -10.93 5.93
CA ASN A 175 19.32 -9.64 6.52
C ASN A 175 19.14 -8.49 5.52
N VAL A 176 19.70 -8.63 4.29
CA VAL A 176 19.66 -7.54 3.30
C VAL A 176 18.25 -7.26 2.79
N LEU A 177 17.38 -8.27 2.70
CA LEU A 177 15.98 -8.04 2.35
C LEU A 177 15.29 -7.16 3.39
N LEU A 178 15.43 -7.50 4.67
CA LEU A 178 14.80 -6.73 5.74
C LEU A 178 15.40 -5.31 5.84
N GLN A 179 16.72 -5.19 5.73
CA GLN A 179 17.40 -3.91 5.76
C GLN A 179 16.98 -3.03 4.58
N TRP A 180 16.87 -3.59 3.37
CA TRP A 180 16.44 -2.81 2.20
C TRP A 180 15.02 -2.28 2.35
N PHE A 181 14.08 -3.08 2.88
CA PHE A 181 12.72 -2.60 3.20
C PHE A 181 12.71 -1.52 4.28
N THR A 182 13.65 -1.58 5.22
CA THR A 182 13.83 -0.57 6.27
C THR A 182 14.35 0.74 5.68
N ASP A 183 15.39 0.68 4.87
CA ASP A 183 16.08 1.86 4.33
C ASP A 183 15.22 2.60 3.30
N ASN A 184 14.39 1.88 2.54
CA ASN A 184 13.53 2.41 1.48
C ASN A 184 12.07 2.60 1.94
N ALA A 185 11.83 2.75 3.24
CA ALA A 185 10.49 2.81 3.80
C ALA A 185 9.68 4.01 3.27
N TYR A 186 10.34 5.15 3.03
CA TYR A 186 9.78 6.32 2.36
C TYR A 186 9.26 5.95 0.96
N GLU A 187 10.11 5.40 0.11
CA GLU A 187 9.82 5.05 -1.29
C GLU A 187 8.72 4.00 -1.37
N LEU A 188 8.76 2.98 -0.50
CA LEU A 188 7.74 1.94 -0.42
C LEU A 188 6.37 2.52 -0.04
N THR A 189 6.34 3.49 0.87
CA THR A 189 5.12 4.20 1.27
C THR A 189 4.61 5.03 0.09
N LYS A 190 5.46 5.84 -0.53
CA LYS A 190 5.09 6.69 -1.66
C LYS A 190 4.59 5.88 -2.85
N LEU A 191 5.26 4.78 -3.16
CA LEU A 191 4.85 3.83 -4.20
C LEU A 191 3.48 3.21 -3.91
N SER A 192 3.23 2.89 -2.64
CA SER A 192 2.00 2.22 -2.22
C SER A 192 0.77 3.14 -2.22
N PHE A 193 0.92 4.37 -1.72
CA PHE A 193 -0.20 5.29 -1.51
C PHE A 193 -0.40 6.32 -2.62
N SER A 194 0.68 6.77 -3.28
CA SER A 194 0.64 7.94 -4.17
C SER A 194 0.81 7.56 -5.64
N MET A 195 1.93 6.93 -6.00
CA MET A 195 2.34 6.87 -7.41
C MET A 195 2.02 5.54 -8.10
N GLY A 196 2.11 4.39 -7.42
CA GLY A 196 2.11 3.09 -8.08
C GLY A 196 3.05 3.04 -9.30
N ALA A 197 2.59 2.46 -10.41
CA ALA A 197 3.35 2.42 -11.65
C ALA A 197 3.06 3.58 -12.61
N VAL A 198 2.35 4.63 -12.17
CA VAL A 198 1.88 5.74 -13.01
C VAL A 198 3.04 6.67 -13.38
N CYS A 199 3.14 7.02 -14.67
CA CYS A 199 4.21 7.87 -15.18
C CYS A 199 4.00 9.37 -14.88
N ASP A 200 2.79 9.88 -15.10
CA ASP A 200 2.50 11.30 -14.92
C ASP A 200 2.26 11.63 -13.45
N ARG A 201 3.03 12.57 -12.90
CA ARG A 201 2.89 13.04 -11.52
C ARG A 201 1.55 13.72 -11.27
N LYS A 202 0.91 14.29 -12.29
CA LYS A 202 -0.43 14.91 -12.18
C LYS A 202 -1.53 13.90 -11.88
N GLU A 203 -1.24 12.61 -11.96
CA GLU A 203 -2.15 11.52 -11.64
C GLU A 203 -1.89 10.92 -10.25
N TRP A 204 -0.78 11.26 -9.61
CA TRP A 204 -0.41 10.73 -8.30
C TRP A 204 -1.28 11.31 -7.21
N SER A 205 -1.62 10.51 -6.20
CA SER A 205 -2.39 11.01 -5.06
C SER A 205 -1.50 11.82 -4.13
N ASP A 206 -2.00 12.98 -3.72
CA ASP A 206 -1.36 13.87 -2.75
C ASP A 206 -1.78 13.49 -1.32
N PHE A 207 -3.04 13.11 -1.15
CA PHE A 207 -3.64 12.77 0.14
C PHE A 207 -4.19 11.34 0.15
N VAL A 208 -4.24 10.76 1.35
CA VAL A 208 -5.08 9.61 1.66
C VAL A 208 -6.19 10.04 2.62
N TRP A 209 -7.44 9.75 2.26
CA TRP A 209 -8.60 10.12 3.06
C TRP A 209 -9.34 8.87 3.53
N TYR A 210 -9.28 8.64 4.84
CA TYR A 210 -10.06 7.62 5.53
C TYR A 210 -11.45 8.18 5.81
N ILE A 211 -12.42 7.81 4.99
CA ILE A 211 -13.81 8.26 5.11
C ILE A 211 -14.79 7.16 4.73
N ASN A 212 -15.85 7.01 5.53
CA ASN A 212 -16.93 6.06 5.27
C ASN A 212 -18.31 6.70 5.47
N LEU A 213 -18.97 7.01 4.36
CA LEU A 213 -20.34 7.55 4.33
C LEU A 213 -21.42 6.45 4.25
N LEU A 214 -21.03 5.18 4.32
CA LEU A 214 -21.95 4.03 4.38
C LEU A 214 -22.27 3.58 5.81
N GLY A 215 -21.70 4.24 6.82
CA GLY A 215 -22.00 4.00 8.24
C GLY A 215 -21.35 2.75 8.85
N GLU A 216 -20.35 2.15 8.20
CA GLU A 216 -19.65 0.98 8.75
C GLU A 216 -18.56 1.38 9.78
N ASN A 217 -18.08 2.62 9.71
CA ASN A 217 -17.23 3.28 10.70
C ASN A 217 -17.42 4.81 10.58
N ILE A 218 -16.92 5.55 11.57
CA ILE A 218 -17.10 7.01 11.69
C ILE A 218 -15.83 7.81 11.36
N THR A 219 -14.79 7.15 10.84
CA THR A 219 -13.51 7.81 10.57
C THR A 219 -13.68 8.81 9.43
N ASP A 220 -13.12 10.00 9.63
CA ASP A 220 -13.05 11.09 8.65
C ASP A 220 -11.71 11.81 8.86
N ASP A 221 -10.63 11.11 8.52
CA ASP A 221 -9.26 11.59 8.71
C ASP A 221 -8.51 11.62 7.38
N ILE A 222 -7.94 12.77 7.06
CA ILE A 222 -7.18 12.98 5.84
C ILE A 222 -5.72 13.30 6.17
N PHE A 223 -4.80 12.65 5.47
CA PHE A 223 -3.38 12.79 5.69
C PHE A 223 -2.68 13.11 4.38
N PHE A 224 -1.75 14.08 4.43
CA PHE A 224 -0.84 14.33 3.33
C PHE A 224 0.14 13.15 3.22
N ILE A 225 0.24 12.54 2.04
CA ILE A 225 1.00 11.30 1.88
C ILE A 225 2.50 11.53 2.13
N GLU A 226 3.02 12.71 1.81
CA GLU A 226 4.41 13.07 2.07
C GLU A 226 4.74 13.05 3.58
N ASP A 227 3.80 13.48 4.44
CA ASP A 227 3.97 13.41 5.89
C ASP A 227 4.02 11.96 6.38
N ILE A 228 3.18 11.09 5.81
CA ILE A 228 3.23 9.65 6.09
C ILE A 228 4.60 9.11 5.69
N CYS A 229 5.08 9.40 4.48
CA CYS A 229 6.38 8.91 3.98
C CYS A 229 7.51 9.34 4.93
N CYS A 230 7.52 10.61 5.34
CA CYS A 230 8.51 11.14 6.29
C CYS A 230 8.39 10.51 7.69
N ALA A 231 7.19 10.23 8.18
CA ALA A 231 6.98 9.61 9.48
C ALA A 231 7.40 8.13 9.48
N VAL A 232 7.01 7.38 8.45
CA VAL A 232 7.39 5.96 8.27
C VAL A 232 8.91 5.82 8.23
N GLN A 233 9.62 6.66 7.47
CA GLN A 233 11.09 6.59 7.38
C GLN A 233 11.74 6.70 8.76
N LYS A 234 11.27 7.61 9.62
CA LYS A 234 11.84 7.88 10.95
C LYS A 234 11.73 6.69 11.90
N VAL A 235 10.66 5.92 11.80
CA VAL A 235 10.39 4.78 12.72
C VAL A 235 10.72 3.42 12.08
N SER A 236 11.13 3.41 10.81
CA SER A 236 11.35 2.21 10.00
C SER A 236 12.24 1.17 10.69
N GLN A 237 13.33 1.58 11.31
CA GLN A 237 14.27 0.67 11.99
C GLN A 237 13.62 -0.16 13.11
N ASN A 238 12.64 0.39 13.81
CA ASN A 238 11.98 -0.29 14.94
C ASN A 238 10.70 -1.02 14.53
N GLU A 239 10.07 -0.57 13.45
CA GLU A 239 8.74 -1.03 13.03
C GLU A 239 8.77 -1.92 11.77
N THR A 240 9.98 -2.22 11.25
CA THR A 240 10.20 -3.11 10.10
C THR A 240 10.83 -4.41 10.55
N TYR A 241 10.05 -5.50 10.53
CA TYR A 241 10.48 -6.81 11.01
C TYR A 241 9.69 -7.93 10.33
N TYR A 242 10.23 -9.15 10.32
CA TYR A 242 9.47 -10.31 9.84
C TYR A 242 8.34 -10.64 10.81
N GLY A 243 7.13 -10.86 10.30
CA GLY A 243 5.99 -11.30 11.11
C GLY A 243 6.25 -12.66 11.77
N SER A 244 5.50 -12.97 12.83
CA SER A 244 5.63 -14.25 13.55
C SER A 244 4.81 -15.39 12.92
N SER A 245 3.78 -15.05 12.15
CA SER A 245 2.86 -16.04 11.57
C SER A 245 3.51 -16.85 10.44
N PHE A 246 3.26 -18.15 10.44
CA PHE A 246 3.71 -19.11 9.42
C PHE A 246 5.22 -19.11 9.12
N GLY A 247 6.04 -18.83 10.13
CA GLY A 247 7.50 -18.73 9.98
C GLY A 247 7.95 -17.42 9.30
N GLY A 248 7.11 -16.39 9.39
CA GLY A 248 7.36 -15.07 8.83
C GLY A 248 7.10 -15.00 7.34
N THR A 249 5.86 -15.21 6.94
CA THR A 249 5.40 -15.01 5.55
C THR A 249 5.10 -13.54 5.22
N THR A 250 5.27 -12.64 6.18
CA THR A 250 5.05 -11.20 6.02
C THR A 250 6.25 -10.41 6.52
N ILE A 251 6.45 -9.24 5.94
CA ILE A 251 7.31 -8.20 6.50
C ILE A 251 6.36 -7.12 7.03
N GLN A 252 6.43 -6.86 8.33
CA GLN A 252 5.74 -5.74 8.97
C GLN A 252 6.42 -4.45 8.54
N LEU A 253 5.61 -3.43 8.26
CA LEU A 253 6.05 -2.10 7.87
C LEU A 253 5.41 -1.08 8.82
N PRO A 254 5.98 0.13 8.95
CA PRO A 254 5.42 1.13 9.85
C PRO A 254 4.01 1.60 9.47
N PHE A 255 3.61 1.51 8.19
CA PHE A 255 2.25 1.81 7.74
C PHE A 255 1.32 0.59 7.67
N GLY A 256 1.84 -0.63 7.90
CA GLY A 256 1.08 -1.88 7.69
C GLY A 256 1.97 -3.11 7.55
N PHE A 257 1.86 -3.83 6.43
CA PHE A 257 2.70 -5.00 6.12
C PHE A 257 2.67 -5.34 4.63
N VAL A 258 3.65 -6.12 4.19
CA VAL A 258 3.65 -6.78 2.87
C VAL A 258 3.63 -8.30 3.04
N GLN A 259 2.87 -8.98 2.20
CA GLN A 259 2.72 -10.43 2.23
C GLN A 259 2.70 -11.05 0.84
N TRP A 260 2.95 -12.36 0.78
CA TRP A 260 2.62 -13.15 -0.40
C TRP A 260 1.11 -13.30 -0.53
N HIS A 261 0.58 -12.98 -1.72
CA HIS A 261 -0.79 -13.29 -2.08
C HIS A 261 -0.87 -13.64 -3.57
N GLN A 262 -1.33 -14.85 -3.90
CA GLN A 262 -1.53 -15.30 -5.29
C GLN A 262 -0.29 -15.11 -6.19
N GLY A 263 0.91 -15.37 -5.68
CA GLY A 263 2.16 -15.23 -6.43
C GLY A 263 2.61 -13.77 -6.63
N GLN A 264 2.15 -12.85 -5.79
CA GLN A 264 2.42 -11.42 -5.88
C GLN A 264 2.73 -10.82 -4.50
N LEU A 265 3.38 -9.66 -4.51
CA LEU A 265 3.54 -8.79 -3.36
C LEU A 265 2.22 -8.05 -3.14
N GLN A 266 1.68 -8.16 -1.93
CA GLN A 266 0.49 -7.43 -1.52
C GLN A 266 0.83 -6.56 -0.31
N PHE A 267 0.89 -5.26 -0.52
CA PHE A 267 1.05 -4.26 0.52
C PHE A 267 -0.31 -3.91 1.11
N HIS A 268 -0.37 -3.91 2.43
CA HIS A 268 -1.53 -3.52 3.21
C HIS A 268 -1.23 -2.30 4.05
N HIS A 269 -2.23 -1.43 4.18
CA HIS A 269 -2.21 -0.35 5.16
C HIS A 269 -2.91 -0.77 6.45
N ASN A 270 -2.57 -0.07 7.53
CA ASN A 270 -3.28 -0.09 8.80
C ASN A 270 -3.45 1.35 9.28
N TYR A 271 -4.69 1.80 9.40
CA TYR A 271 -5.05 3.16 9.79
C TYR A 271 -4.45 3.53 11.15
N ASN A 272 -4.61 2.68 12.17
CA ASN A 272 -4.09 2.97 13.51
C ASN A 272 -2.57 3.16 13.49
N LYS A 273 -1.83 2.32 12.74
CA LYS A 273 -0.38 2.51 12.60
C LYS A 273 -0.04 3.88 12.00
N ILE A 274 -0.73 4.28 10.94
CA ILE A 274 -0.51 5.58 10.27
C ILE A 274 -0.88 6.74 11.20
N TYR A 275 -2.03 6.65 11.87
CA TYR A 275 -2.49 7.63 12.84
C TYR A 275 -1.48 7.79 13.98
N ASP A 276 -1.02 6.67 14.56
CA ASP A 276 -0.08 6.67 15.68
C ASP A 276 1.27 7.28 15.29
N ILE A 277 1.85 6.94 14.12
CA ILE A 277 3.15 7.49 13.72
C ILE A 277 3.09 8.98 13.39
N LEU A 278 1.94 9.47 12.93
CA LEU A 278 1.72 10.90 12.69
C LEU A 278 1.50 11.67 13.99
N ASN A 279 0.75 11.10 14.95
CA ASN A 279 0.44 11.78 16.21
C ASN A 279 1.51 11.63 17.30
N ARG A 280 2.35 10.58 17.28
CA ARG A 280 3.55 10.48 18.13
C ARG A 280 4.56 11.62 17.90
N ARG A 281 4.45 12.36 16.80
CA ARG A 281 5.22 13.61 16.58
C ARG A 281 4.79 14.74 17.52
N LEU A 282 3.54 14.78 17.96
CA LEU A 282 3.01 15.87 18.80
C LEU A 282 3.45 15.73 20.26
N ASP A 283 3.68 14.50 20.74
CA ASP A 283 4.09 14.26 22.13
C ASP A 283 5.59 14.49 22.39
N ASN A 284 6.41 14.58 21.33
CA ASN A 284 7.87 14.82 21.44
C ASN A 284 8.29 16.24 21.03
N ALA A 285 7.33 17.16 20.88
CA ALA A 285 7.55 18.55 20.47
C ALA A 285 7.34 19.58 21.61
N TYR A 286 7.32 19.12 22.87
CA TYR A 286 7.26 19.97 24.08
C TYR A 286 8.44 19.70 25.01
#